data_AF-I4FT45-F1
#
_entry.id   AF-I4FT45-F1
#
_cell.length_a   1.000
_cell.length_b   1.000
_cell.length_c   1.000
_cell.angle_alpha   90.00
_cell.angle_beta   90.00
_cell.angle_gamma   90.00
#
_symmetry.space_group_name_H-M   'P 1'
#
loop_
_entity.id
_entity.type
_entity.pdbx_description
1 polymer ?
#
loop_
_entity_poly.entity_id
_entity_poly.type
_entity_poly.pdbx_seq_one_letter_code
_entity_poly.pdbx_strand_id
1 'polypeptide(L)'
;MSMRHFALLLGLTTAGTATLLAPLPTRAASCETGDLFDFSSIQFIATRPIASNNCLRLFGKRTDPTPQGFVGYGAGHTETALNSPRNPAPYYAAGIDFSPENLVNPLGATRAATLLNNITGFSNFATFLTNNSINVDRIGFSFGPKNGDFTKSWNLGNDINGENYFSSPTSSLEERIYAANPKEVESFLLLDNTKILSFGYSDIYSFLEYGATTAPDDDSEAIISDPFSVSKVAGLLGEFDGLANAFLVDVGSNKVQLVSEDAAVVPDDVFIDPSIGPLNPVVSIQFPLQLRIVSTPEPSVTLGLMSLGIIAVGCRLKNKIRKE
;
A
#
# COMPACT_ATOMS: atom_id res chain seq x y z
N MET A 1 -15.63 -4.48 48.88
CA MET A 1 -14.83 -4.26 47.64
C MET A 1 -14.59 -2.78 47.48
N SER A 2 -13.35 -2.31 47.66
CA SER A 2 -13.02 -0.88 47.65
C SER A 2 -12.77 -0.38 46.22
N MET A 3 -13.42 0.73 45.85
CA MET A 3 -13.38 1.46 44.56
C MET A 3 -11.98 1.64 43.95
N ARG A 4 -10.92 1.60 44.77
CA ARG A 4 -9.51 1.67 44.34
C ARG A 4 -9.03 0.46 43.55
N HIS A 5 -9.67 -0.71 43.67
CA HIS A 5 -9.26 -1.93 42.94
C HIS A 5 -9.82 -1.97 41.51
N PHE A 6 -10.97 -1.30 41.29
CA PHE A 6 -11.57 -1.17 39.96
C PHE A 6 -10.78 -0.19 39.09
N ALA A 7 -10.29 0.91 39.69
CA ALA A 7 -9.45 1.90 39.01
C ALA A 7 -8.10 1.34 38.54
N LEU A 8 -7.52 0.35 39.25
CA LEU A 8 -6.26 -0.26 38.85
C LEU A 8 -6.41 -1.25 37.69
N LEU A 9 -7.56 -1.95 37.59
CA LEU A 9 -7.90 -2.79 36.44
C LEU A 9 -8.15 -1.94 35.18
N LEU A 10 -8.88 -0.83 35.32
CA LEU A 10 -9.07 0.13 34.24
C LEU A 10 -7.78 0.85 33.84
N GLY A 11 -6.86 1.10 34.77
CA GLY A 11 -5.55 1.70 34.50
C GLY A 11 -4.61 0.81 33.66
N LEU A 12 -4.73 -0.51 33.78
CA LEU A 12 -3.92 -1.48 33.02
C LEU A 12 -4.56 -1.85 31.68
N THR A 13 -5.90 -1.86 31.57
CA THR A 13 -6.54 -1.94 30.26
C THR A 13 -6.33 -0.67 29.45
N THR A 14 -6.31 0.51 30.09
CA THR A 14 -5.95 1.78 29.44
C THR A 14 -4.47 1.87 29.09
N ALA A 15 -3.54 1.26 29.83
CA ALA A 15 -2.14 1.19 29.41
C ALA A 15 -1.91 0.23 28.21
N GLY A 16 -2.67 -0.88 28.14
CA GLY A 16 -2.66 -1.79 26.98
C GLY A 16 -3.41 -1.25 25.75
N THR A 17 -4.38 -0.34 25.94
CA THR A 17 -4.99 0.44 24.86
C THR A 17 -4.30 1.77 24.59
N ALA A 18 -3.43 2.28 25.47
CA ALA A 18 -2.65 3.48 25.22
C ALA A 18 -1.54 3.23 24.20
N THR A 19 -1.05 2.00 24.04
CA THR A 19 -0.25 1.59 22.89
C THR A 19 -1.05 1.48 21.59
N LEU A 20 -2.39 1.45 21.65
CA LEU A 20 -3.30 1.61 20.50
C LEU A 20 -3.75 3.07 20.28
N LEU A 21 -3.37 3.99 21.19
CA LEU A 21 -3.65 5.42 21.16
C LEU A 21 -2.36 6.23 21.23
N ALA A 22 -1.24 5.69 20.72
CA ALA A 22 -0.23 6.60 20.19
C ALA A 22 -0.97 7.53 19.22
N PRO A 23 -0.75 8.86 19.25
CA PRO A 23 -1.33 9.73 18.24
C PRO A 23 -0.96 9.09 16.90
N LEU A 24 -1.99 8.61 16.18
CA LEU A 24 -1.82 8.06 14.84
C LEU A 24 -0.99 9.13 14.13
N PRO A 25 0.18 8.79 13.56
CA PRO A 25 1.00 9.79 12.91
C PRO A 25 0.09 10.50 11.89
N THR A 26 -0.24 11.75 12.20
CA THR A 26 -1.19 12.60 11.44
C THR A 26 -0.64 12.91 10.06
N ARG A 27 0.63 12.58 9.85
CA ARG A 27 1.41 12.62 8.63
C ARG A 27 2.39 11.46 8.74
N ALA A 28 2.54 10.64 7.72
CA ALA A 28 3.65 9.72 7.69
C ALA A 28 4.94 10.52 7.93
N ALA A 29 5.86 10.03 8.77
CA ALA A 29 7.24 10.53 8.74
C ALA A 29 7.79 10.12 7.37
N SER A 30 7.52 10.95 6.36
CA SER A 30 7.68 10.58 4.96
C SER A 30 9.13 10.78 4.54
N CYS A 31 9.57 9.95 3.61
CA CYS A 31 10.76 10.21 2.79
C CYS A 31 10.49 11.34 1.75
N GLU A 32 9.48 12.16 2.00
CA GLU A 32 9.00 13.24 1.14
C GLU A 32 8.87 14.56 1.90
N THR A 33 8.99 15.64 1.14
CA THR A 33 8.76 17.01 1.60
C THR A 33 7.69 17.58 0.68
N GLY A 34 6.49 17.86 1.19
CA GLY A 34 5.35 18.35 0.40
C GLY A 34 4.03 18.32 1.19
N ASP A 35 2.96 18.87 0.61
CA ASP A 35 1.61 18.81 1.17
C ASP A 35 1.10 17.37 1.10
N LEU A 36 1.18 16.68 2.23
CA LEU A 36 0.81 15.26 2.38
C LEU A 36 -0.70 15.11 2.58
N PHE A 37 -1.25 13.98 2.14
CA PHE A 37 -2.63 13.57 2.37
C PHE A 37 -2.96 13.52 3.88
N ASP A 38 -4.13 14.02 4.30
CA ASP A 38 -4.54 13.98 5.71
C ASP A 38 -5.21 12.65 6.06
N PHE A 39 -4.41 11.70 6.54
CA PHE A 39 -4.91 10.38 6.97
C PHE A 39 -5.80 10.41 8.24
N SER A 40 -5.95 11.57 8.90
CA SER A 40 -6.85 11.70 10.06
C SER A 40 -8.33 11.82 9.66
N SER A 41 -8.62 12.15 8.40
CA SER A 41 -9.98 12.22 7.86
C SER A 41 -10.59 10.85 7.55
N ILE A 42 -9.76 9.82 7.39
CA ILE A 42 -10.16 8.45 7.03
C ILE A 42 -10.93 7.77 8.17
N GLN A 43 -12.08 7.18 7.84
CA GLN A 43 -13.05 6.66 8.82
C GLN A 43 -13.22 5.15 8.77
N PHE A 44 -13.21 4.53 7.58
CA PHE A 44 -13.71 3.17 7.40
C PHE A 44 -12.60 2.13 7.19
N ILE A 45 -11.64 2.42 6.32
CA ILE A 45 -10.47 1.58 6.11
C ILE A 45 -9.45 1.89 7.21
N ALA A 46 -8.99 0.87 7.93
CA ALA A 46 -8.12 1.05 9.10
C ALA A 46 -6.63 1.20 8.74
N THR A 47 -6.23 0.83 7.52
CA THR A 47 -4.83 0.83 7.08
C THR A 47 -4.27 2.25 7.03
N ARG A 48 -3.07 2.44 7.61
CA ARG A 48 -2.37 3.73 7.70
C ARG A 48 -0.90 3.57 7.36
N PRO A 49 -0.24 4.63 6.87
CA PRO A 49 1.19 4.59 6.59
C PRO A 49 1.96 4.46 7.90
N ILE A 50 2.87 3.49 7.94
CA ILE A 50 3.79 3.31 9.06
C ILE A 50 5.02 4.17 8.80
N ALA A 51 5.41 4.97 9.78
CA ALA A 51 6.59 5.82 9.72
C ALA A 51 7.86 5.00 9.44
N SER A 52 8.67 5.44 8.47
CA SER A 52 9.94 4.80 8.13
C SER A 52 10.89 5.78 7.46
N ASN A 53 12.18 5.65 7.78
CA ASN A 53 13.27 6.36 7.08
C ASN A 53 13.93 5.49 6.00
N ASN A 54 13.45 4.26 5.79
CA ASN A 54 14.03 3.30 4.87
C ASN A 54 13.09 3.15 3.67
N CYS A 55 13.38 3.84 2.58
CA CYS A 55 12.51 3.99 1.43
C CYS A 55 13.26 3.73 0.11
N LEU A 56 12.63 2.93 -0.76
CA LEU A 56 12.88 2.98 -2.20
C LEU A 56 11.79 3.83 -2.84
N ARG A 57 12.19 4.86 -3.59
CA ARG A 57 11.27 5.72 -4.32
C ARG A 57 11.25 5.27 -5.77
N LEU A 58 10.05 5.03 -6.29
CA LEU A 58 9.84 4.64 -7.67
C LEU A 58 8.86 5.61 -8.31
N PHE A 59 8.98 5.78 -9.62
CA PHE A 59 8.11 6.64 -10.39
C PHE A 59 7.81 6.00 -11.73
N GLY A 60 6.61 6.19 -12.22
CA GLY A 60 6.18 5.75 -13.53
C GLY A 60 5.27 6.80 -14.13
N LYS A 61 5.51 7.12 -15.40
CA LYS A 61 4.67 8.02 -16.17
C LYS A 61 4.26 7.38 -17.47
N ARG A 62 3.00 7.52 -17.83
CA ARG A 62 2.47 6.89 -19.05
C ARG A 62 3.11 7.44 -20.32
N THR A 63 3.42 8.73 -20.32
CA THR A 63 3.99 9.43 -21.49
C THR A 63 5.47 9.13 -21.74
N ASP A 64 6.11 8.30 -20.92
CA ASP A 64 7.50 7.90 -21.13
C ASP A 64 7.64 7.03 -22.39
N PRO A 65 8.82 7.01 -23.05
CA PRO A 65 9.06 6.20 -24.25
C PRO A 65 8.77 4.70 -24.06
N THR A 66 8.96 4.22 -22.83
CA THR A 66 8.45 2.94 -22.35
C THR A 66 7.39 3.27 -21.32
N PRO A 67 6.09 3.19 -21.65
CA PRO A 67 5.02 3.60 -20.76
C PRO A 67 5.08 2.87 -19.41
N GLN A 68 4.92 3.66 -18.35
CA GLN A 68 4.90 3.21 -16.97
C GLN A 68 3.70 3.84 -16.26
N GLY A 69 3.36 3.33 -15.08
CA GLY A 69 2.27 3.80 -14.25
C GLY A 69 1.43 2.64 -13.74
N PHE A 70 0.42 2.99 -12.96
CA PHE A 70 -0.65 2.08 -12.59
C PHE A 70 -1.91 2.48 -13.31
N VAL A 71 -2.79 1.51 -13.50
CA VAL A 71 -4.09 1.73 -14.12
C VAL A 71 -5.18 1.27 -13.17
N GLY A 72 -6.22 2.10 -13.03
CA GLY A 72 -7.54 1.67 -12.58
C GLY A 72 -8.35 1.19 -13.78
N TYR A 73 -9.12 0.10 -13.67
CA TYR A 73 -9.99 -0.35 -14.74
C TYR A 73 -11.29 -0.97 -14.25
N GLY A 74 -12.27 -1.04 -15.17
CA GLY A 74 -13.62 -1.53 -14.93
C GLY A 74 -14.47 -0.53 -14.15
N ALA A 75 -15.55 -0.04 -14.77
CA ALA A 75 -16.48 0.89 -14.13
C ALA A 75 -17.20 0.22 -12.95
N GLY A 76 -16.87 0.62 -11.73
CA GLY A 76 -17.54 0.18 -10.51
C GLY A 76 -18.81 1.00 -10.26
N HIS A 77 -18.62 2.25 -9.81
CA HIS A 77 -19.69 3.17 -9.42
C HIS A 77 -19.45 4.56 -10.00
N THR A 78 -20.46 5.41 -9.87
CA THR A 78 -20.29 6.85 -10.04
C THR A 78 -19.92 7.45 -8.70
N GLU A 79 -18.82 8.19 -8.68
CA GLU A 79 -18.33 8.87 -7.48
C GLU A 79 -19.44 9.67 -6.79
N THR A 80 -19.49 9.59 -5.45
CA THR A 80 -20.58 10.20 -4.67
C THR A 80 -20.12 11.19 -3.61
N ALA A 81 -18.81 11.36 -3.43
CA ALA A 81 -18.24 12.28 -2.45
C ALA A 81 -18.66 13.73 -2.74
N LEU A 82 -18.71 14.54 -1.69
CA LEU A 82 -18.89 15.98 -1.81
C LEU A 82 -17.80 16.55 -2.72
N ASN A 83 -18.19 17.44 -3.64
CA ASN A 83 -17.32 18.08 -4.63
C ASN A 83 -16.70 17.17 -5.69
N SER A 84 -16.99 15.86 -5.68
CA SER A 84 -16.61 14.98 -6.80
C SER A 84 -17.26 15.44 -8.12
N PRO A 85 -16.53 15.33 -9.25
CA PRO A 85 -17.06 15.55 -10.60
C PRO A 85 -18.08 14.49 -11.05
N ARG A 86 -18.36 13.47 -10.22
CA ARG A 86 -19.23 12.32 -10.53
C ARG A 86 -18.71 11.49 -11.70
N ASN A 87 -17.41 11.25 -11.73
CA ASN A 87 -16.82 10.38 -12.74
C ASN A 87 -17.11 8.90 -12.45
N PRO A 88 -16.96 8.01 -13.44
CA PRO A 88 -16.89 6.58 -13.17
C PRO A 88 -15.63 6.25 -12.36
N ALA A 89 -15.80 5.71 -11.15
CA ALA A 89 -14.74 5.19 -10.32
C ALA A 89 -14.32 3.79 -10.81
N PRO A 90 -13.03 3.56 -11.12
CA PRO A 90 -12.54 2.23 -11.43
C PRO A 90 -12.65 1.30 -10.22
N TYR A 91 -12.82 0.00 -10.48
CA TYR A 91 -13.01 -1.01 -9.42
C TYR A 91 -11.79 -1.90 -9.19
N TYR A 92 -10.92 -2.02 -10.19
CA TYR A 92 -9.68 -2.80 -10.12
C TYR A 92 -8.47 -1.95 -10.42
N ALA A 93 -7.31 -2.38 -9.93
CA ALA A 93 -6.04 -1.77 -10.27
C ALA A 93 -4.99 -2.81 -10.68
N ALA A 94 -4.04 -2.40 -11.52
CA ALA A 94 -2.85 -3.16 -11.87
C ALA A 94 -1.73 -2.23 -12.32
N GLY A 95 -0.51 -2.74 -12.45
CA GLY A 95 0.55 -2.11 -13.22
C GLY A 95 0.17 -2.02 -14.70
N ILE A 96 0.62 -0.96 -15.37
CA ILE A 96 0.32 -0.74 -16.80
C ILE A 96 0.79 -1.89 -17.71
N ASP A 97 1.82 -2.64 -17.29
CA ASP A 97 2.30 -3.86 -17.95
C ASP A 97 1.26 -4.98 -17.99
N PHE A 98 0.31 -4.98 -17.04
CA PHE A 98 -0.83 -5.89 -17.00
C PHE A 98 -2.17 -5.23 -17.34
N SER A 99 -2.15 -4.00 -17.84
CA SER A 99 -3.37 -3.28 -18.17
C SER A 99 -4.14 -3.95 -19.32
N PRO A 100 -5.49 -3.90 -19.31
CA PRO A 100 -6.29 -4.40 -20.44
C PRO A 100 -5.96 -3.74 -21.79
N GLU A 101 -5.59 -2.46 -21.77
CA GLU A 101 -5.19 -1.72 -22.96
C GLU A 101 -3.87 -2.21 -23.58
N ASN A 102 -2.89 -2.60 -22.75
CA ASN A 102 -1.60 -3.13 -23.22
C ASN A 102 -1.76 -4.51 -23.89
N LEU A 103 -2.93 -5.14 -23.76
CA LEU A 103 -3.25 -6.40 -24.46
C LEU A 103 -3.87 -6.17 -25.83
N VAL A 104 -4.73 -5.15 -25.96
CA VAL A 104 -5.42 -4.86 -27.23
C VAL A 104 -4.55 -4.02 -28.15
N ASN A 105 -3.85 -3.04 -27.58
CA ASN A 105 -2.90 -2.21 -28.30
C ASN A 105 -1.60 -2.11 -27.48
N PRO A 106 -0.64 -3.05 -27.69
CA PRO A 106 0.56 -3.13 -26.88
C PRO A 106 1.30 -1.78 -26.82
N LEU A 107 1.30 -1.21 -25.61
CA LEU A 107 1.98 0.05 -25.29
C LEU A 107 3.48 -0.14 -25.13
N GLY A 108 3.95 -1.40 -25.04
CA GLY A 108 5.35 -1.72 -24.77
C GLY A 108 5.73 -1.61 -23.29
N ALA A 109 4.75 -1.45 -22.40
CA ALA A 109 4.96 -1.42 -20.97
C ALA A 109 5.51 -2.76 -20.45
N THR A 110 6.53 -2.69 -19.59
CA THR A 110 7.21 -3.87 -19.00
C THR A 110 7.25 -3.86 -17.47
N ARG A 111 6.82 -2.75 -16.86
CA ARG A 111 6.77 -2.51 -15.41
C ARG A 111 5.81 -1.37 -15.12
N ALA A 112 5.38 -1.25 -13.86
CA ALA A 112 4.54 -0.14 -13.41
C ALA A 112 5.36 1.09 -13.01
N ALA A 113 6.52 0.92 -12.36
CA ALA A 113 7.34 2.04 -11.94
C ALA A 113 8.82 1.69 -11.94
N THR A 114 9.67 2.68 -12.12
CA THR A 114 11.14 2.55 -12.13
C THR A 114 11.75 3.19 -10.89
N LEU A 115 12.78 2.55 -10.34
CA LEU A 115 13.50 3.05 -9.17
C LEU A 115 14.22 4.38 -9.49
N LEU A 116 14.07 5.34 -8.58
CA LEU A 116 14.79 6.61 -8.62
C LEU A 116 16.13 6.49 -7.88
N ASN A 117 17.08 7.38 -8.21
CA ASN A 117 18.44 7.39 -7.64
C ASN A 117 18.51 7.66 -6.12
N ASN A 118 17.42 8.07 -5.49
CA ASN A 118 17.35 8.45 -4.08
C ASN A 118 16.93 7.26 -3.18
N ILE A 119 17.84 6.28 -3.06
CA ILE A 119 17.70 5.13 -2.16
C ILE A 119 18.07 5.54 -0.72
N THR A 120 17.18 5.32 0.24
CA THR A 120 17.44 5.63 1.66
C THR A 120 17.21 4.40 2.52
N GLY A 121 18.15 4.05 3.40
CA GLY A 121 17.98 2.94 4.35
C GLY A 121 18.10 1.51 3.78
N PHE A 122 18.27 1.38 2.46
CA PHE A 122 18.57 0.11 1.78
C PHE A 122 20.06 0.03 1.44
N SER A 123 20.91 -0.03 2.46
CA SER A 123 22.36 0.10 2.33
C SER A 123 23.01 -1.06 1.57
N ASN A 124 22.58 -2.29 1.83
CA ASN A 124 23.13 -3.48 1.17
C ASN A 124 22.70 -3.49 -0.30
N PHE A 125 21.43 -3.20 -0.58
CA PHE A 125 20.88 -3.09 -1.92
C PHE A 125 21.59 -2.01 -2.74
N ALA A 126 21.72 -0.79 -2.21
CA ALA A 126 22.41 0.31 -2.90
C ALA A 126 23.90 0.02 -3.15
N THR A 127 24.57 -0.61 -2.18
CA THR A 127 25.97 -1.04 -2.33
C THR A 127 26.10 -2.12 -3.41
N PHE A 128 25.17 -3.07 -3.46
CA PHE A 128 25.17 -4.11 -4.49
C PHE A 128 24.98 -3.53 -5.89
N LEU A 129 24.05 -2.59 -6.08
CA LEU A 129 23.86 -1.89 -7.34
C LEU A 129 25.15 -1.19 -7.78
N THR A 130 25.78 -0.44 -6.87
CA THR A 130 27.02 0.31 -7.13
C THR A 130 28.17 -0.62 -7.51
N ASN A 131 28.42 -1.67 -6.73
CA ASN A 131 29.55 -2.58 -6.93
C ASN A 131 29.43 -3.40 -8.22
N ASN A 132 28.20 -3.63 -8.70
CA ASN A 132 27.94 -4.39 -9.92
C ASN A 132 27.59 -3.49 -11.12
N SER A 133 27.69 -2.16 -10.99
CA SER A 133 27.34 -1.20 -12.05
C SER A 133 25.93 -1.40 -12.61
N ILE A 134 24.98 -1.77 -11.75
CA ILE A 134 23.57 -1.92 -12.12
C ILE A 134 22.90 -0.55 -12.05
N ASN A 135 22.44 -0.04 -13.19
CA ASN A 135 21.68 1.20 -13.25
C ASN A 135 20.32 1.02 -12.57
N VAL A 136 19.89 2.02 -11.80
CA VAL A 136 18.61 2.02 -11.08
C VAL A 136 17.42 1.94 -12.03
N ASP A 137 17.55 2.42 -13.27
CA ASP A 137 16.50 2.36 -14.29
C ASP A 137 16.12 0.93 -14.69
N ARG A 138 17.02 -0.03 -14.45
CA ARG A 138 16.76 -1.47 -14.63
C ARG A 138 15.85 -2.02 -13.55
N ILE A 139 15.72 -1.35 -12.40
CA ILE A 139 14.91 -1.83 -11.28
C ILE A 139 13.46 -1.34 -11.45
N GLY A 140 12.55 -2.29 -11.51
CA GLY A 140 11.12 -2.02 -11.66
C GLY A 140 10.30 -2.53 -10.49
N PHE A 141 9.13 -1.95 -10.28
CA PHE A 141 8.06 -2.52 -9.45
C PHE A 141 6.81 -2.71 -10.31
N SER A 142 6.04 -3.76 -10.01
CA SER A 142 4.70 -3.92 -10.56
C SER A 142 3.79 -4.70 -9.60
N PHE A 143 2.50 -4.62 -9.89
CA PHE A 143 1.42 -5.30 -9.21
C PHE A 143 0.44 -5.83 -10.27
N GLY A 144 0.08 -7.11 -10.22
CA GLY A 144 -0.81 -7.66 -11.23
C GLY A 144 -0.97 -9.18 -11.19
N PRO A 145 -1.68 -9.74 -12.19
CA PRO A 145 -1.92 -11.17 -12.29
C PRO A 145 -0.62 -11.97 -12.49
N LYS A 146 -0.39 -13.00 -11.67
CA LYS A 146 0.78 -13.90 -11.68
C LYS A 146 1.09 -14.53 -13.04
N ASN A 147 0.04 -14.77 -13.84
CA ASN A 147 0.13 -15.40 -15.16
C ASN A 147 -0.24 -14.45 -16.31
N GLY A 148 -0.36 -13.15 -16.06
CA GLY A 148 -0.83 -12.17 -17.05
C GLY A 148 -2.33 -12.23 -17.36
N ASP A 149 -3.08 -13.15 -16.72
CA ASP A 149 -4.50 -13.34 -16.95
C ASP A 149 -5.33 -12.49 -15.99
N PHE A 150 -5.69 -11.27 -16.41
CA PHE A 150 -6.49 -10.36 -15.62
C PHE A 150 -7.92 -10.87 -15.38
N THR A 151 -8.42 -11.80 -16.22
CA THR A 151 -9.79 -12.33 -16.03
C THR A 151 -9.92 -13.18 -14.78
N LYS A 152 -8.79 -13.62 -14.22
CA LYS A 152 -8.72 -14.36 -12.96
C LYS A 152 -8.40 -13.46 -11.77
N SER A 153 -7.77 -12.30 -12.00
CA SER A 153 -7.48 -11.33 -10.94
C SER A 153 -8.75 -10.60 -10.48
N TRP A 154 -9.65 -10.24 -11.40
CA TRP A 154 -10.80 -9.37 -11.15
C TRP A 154 -12.11 -10.06 -10.65
N ASN A 155 -12.03 -11.13 -9.85
CA ASN A 155 -13.22 -11.93 -9.47
C ASN A 155 -13.52 -11.93 -7.96
N LEU A 156 -13.85 -10.76 -7.39
CA LEU A 156 -14.13 -10.62 -5.94
C LEU A 156 -15.53 -10.11 -5.56
N GLY A 157 -16.39 -9.74 -6.51
CA GLY A 157 -17.78 -9.37 -6.20
C GLY A 157 -18.22 -8.05 -6.82
N ASN A 158 -19.35 -7.54 -6.36
CA ASN A 158 -19.98 -6.31 -6.87
C ASN A 158 -19.40 -5.08 -6.16
N ASP A 159 -19.44 -3.94 -6.83
CA ASP A 159 -19.02 -2.66 -6.26
C ASP A 159 -20.10 -2.05 -5.35
N ILE A 160 -19.95 -2.22 -4.04
CA ILE A 160 -20.97 -1.86 -3.03
C ILE A 160 -20.43 -0.83 -2.02
N ASN A 161 -21.17 0.26 -1.83
CA ASN A 161 -20.86 1.27 -0.81
C ASN A 161 -21.07 0.69 0.59
N GLY A 162 -20.07 0.83 1.47
CA GLY A 162 -20.02 0.21 2.79
C GLY A 162 -19.30 -1.14 2.83
N GLU A 163 -18.89 -1.68 1.66
CA GLU A 163 -18.19 -2.96 1.55
C GLU A 163 -16.87 -2.81 0.78
N ASN A 164 -16.92 -2.32 -0.46
CA ASN A 164 -15.75 -2.22 -1.36
C ASN A 164 -15.25 -0.78 -1.53
N TYR A 165 -16.14 0.17 -1.28
CA TYR A 165 -15.81 1.58 -1.18
C TYR A 165 -16.69 2.23 -0.12
N PHE A 166 -16.29 3.41 0.32
CA PHE A 166 -17.01 4.22 1.27
C PHE A 166 -17.05 5.66 0.75
N SER A 167 -18.24 6.13 0.43
CA SER A 167 -18.45 7.46 -0.13
C SER A 167 -19.77 8.04 0.37
N SER A 168 -19.81 9.36 0.56
CA SER A 168 -21.02 10.06 1.01
C SER A 168 -21.07 11.47 0.42
N PRO A 169 -22.25 11.95 0.00
CA PRO A 169 -22.40 13.32 -0.52
C PRO A 169 -22.15 14.41 0.53
N THR A 170 -21.91 14.04 1.80
CA THR A 170 -21.60 14.97 2.89
C THR A 170 -20.12 14.98 3.29
N SER A 171 -19.29 14.17 2.65
CA SER A 171 -17.84 14.03 2.92
C SER A 171 -17.07 14.23 1.63
N SER A 172 -16.01 15.02 1.65
CA SER A 172 -15.06 15.15 0.53
C SER A 172 -14.23 13.89 0.28
N LEU A 173 -14.14 13.02 1.29
CA LEU A 173 -13.36 11.79 1.20
C LEU A 173 -14.14 10.65 0.58
N GLU A 174 -13.50 9.96 -0.36
CA GLU A 174 -13.86 8.64 -0.84
C GLU A 174 -12.76 7.63 -0.50
N GLU A 175 -13.13 6.53 0.15
CA GLU A 175 -12.21 5.45 0.50
C GLU A 175 -12.52 4.24 -0.40
N ARG A 176 -11.55 3.75 -1.16
CA ARG A 176 -11.72 2.67 -2.15
C ARG A 176 -10.82 1.48 -1.81
N ILE A 177 -11.34 0.28 -2.03
CA ILE A 177 -10.58 -0.96 -1.90
C ILE A 177 -10.44 -1.61 -3.28
N TYR A 178 -9.25 -1.53 -3.87
CA TYR A 178 -8.89 -2.28 -5.07
C TYR A 178 -8.53 -3.72 -4.68
N ALA A 179 -9.55 -4.48 -4.30
CA ALA A 179 -9.40 -5.89 -3.98
C ALA A 179 -9.26 -6.71 -5.28
N ALA A 180 -8.43 -7.75 -5.26
CA ALA A 180 -8.30 -8.72 -6.34
C ALA A 180 -8.12 -10.14 -5.80
N ASN A 181 -8.33 -11.16 -6.64
CA ASN A 181 -8.22 -12.55 -6.22
C ASN A 181 -6.80 -12.84 -5.66
N PRO A 182 -6.65 -13.13 -4.36
CA PRO A 182 -5.35 -13.23 -3.70
C PRO A 182 -4.51 -14.41 -4.21
N LYS A 183 -5.16 -15.39 -4.84
CA LYS A 183 -4.46 -16.52 -5.46
C LYS A 183 -3.82 -16.15 -6.78
N GLU A 184 -4.35 -15.17 -7.46
CA GLU A 184 -4.03 -14.84 -8.85
C GLU A 184 -3.19 -13.58 -8.98
N VAL A 185 -3.12 -12.74 -7.94
CA VAL A 185 -2.40 -11.46 -7.96
C VAL A 185 -1.19 -11.46 -7.04
N GLU A 186 -0.15 -10.74 -7.43
CA GLU A 186 1.00 -10.42 -6.58
C GLU A 186 1.56 -9.02 -6.88
N SER A 187 2.21 -8.43 -5.88
CA SER A 187 3.15 -7.32 -6.04
C SER A 187 4.58 -7.87 -6.09
N PHE A 188 5.46 -7.24 -6.88
CA PHE A 188 6.81 -7.75 -7.07
C PHE A 188 7.83 -6.70 -7.52
N LEU A 189 9.11 -7.00 -7.28
CA LEU A 189 10.25 -6.21 -7.74
C LEU A 189 10.96 -6.93 -8.89
N LEU A 190 11.40 -6.17 -9.89
CA LEU A 190 12.04 -6.60 -11.12
C LEU A 190 13.48 -6.09 -11.19
N LEU A 191 14.36 -6.88 -11.79
CA LEU A 191 15.59 -6.43 -12.45
C LEU A 191 15.42 -6.70 -13.95
N ASP A 192 15.54 -5.66 -14.76
CA ASP A 192 15.05 -5.65 -16.14
C ASP A 192 13.60 -6.16 -16.18
N ASN A 193 13.33 -7.26 -16.87
CA ASN A 193 12.00 -7.87 -16.97
C ASN A 193 11.88 -9.16 -16.13
N THR A 194 12.87 -9.43 -15.27
CA THR A 194 12.92 -10.63 -14.44
C THR A 194 12.50 -10.30 -13.01
N LYS A 195 11.48 -11.00 -12.52
CA LYS A 195 11.05 -10.90 -11.12
C LYS A 195 12.13 -11.43 -10.20
N ILE A 196 12.59 -10.59 -9.27
CA ILE A 196 13.61 -10.93 -8.27
C ILE A 196 13.05 -11.11 -6.86
N LEU A 197 11.96 -10.42 -6.54
CA LEU A 197 11.27 -10.49 -5.25
C LEU A 197 9.76 -10.56 -5.46
N SER A 198 9.06 -11.33 -4.62
CA SER A 198 7.61 -11.33 -4.51
C SER A 198 7.19 -10.84 -3.12
N PHE A 199 6.25 -9.91 -3.11
CA PHE A 199 5.61 -9.36 -1.91
C PHE A 199 4.29 -10.08 -1.59
N GLY A 200 3.88 -11.04 -2.43
CA GLY A 200 2.58 -11.69 -2.32
C GLY A 200 1.43 -10.72 -2.61
N TYR A 201 0.29 -10.95 -1.98
CA TYR A 201 -0.93 -10.16 -2.15
C TYR A 201 -1.22 -9.30 -0.92
N SER A 202 -1.66 -8.07 -1.17
CA SER A 202 -2.40 -7.20 -0.25
C SER A 202 -3.46 -6.51 -1.10
N ASP A 203 -4.59 -6.17 -0.49
CA ASP A 203 -5.46 -5.16 -1.08
C ASP A 203 -4.66 -3.86 -1.25
N ILE A 204 -5.02 -3.10 -2.27
CA ILE A 204 -4.55 -1.74 -2.46
C ILE A 204 -5.71 -0.81 -2.09
N TYR A 205 -5.47 0.08 -1.14
CA TYR A 205 -6.44 1.06 -0.69
C TYR A 205 -6.13 2.40 -1.34
N SER A 206 -7.13 3.06 -1.91
CA SER A 206 -7.04 4.43 -2.41
C SER A 206 -7.94 5.32 -1.56
N PHE A 207 -7.41 6.48 -1.19
CA PHE A 207 -8.11 7.53 -0.47
C PHE A 207 -8.08 8.77 -1.34
N LEU A 208 -9.23 9.16 -1.87
CA LEU A 208 -9.35 10.32 -2.73
C LEU A 208 -10.14 11.39 -1.98
N GLU A 209 -9.49 12.49 -1.65
CA GLU A 209 -10.12 13.63 -1.00
C GLU A 209 -10.31 14.74 -2.03
N TYR A 210 -11.57 15.01 -2.36
CA TYR A 210 -11.94 16.13 -3.22
C TYR A 210 -11.85 17.44 -2.46
N GLY A 211 -11.18 18.44 -3.01
CA GLY A 211 -11.01 19.69 -2.29
C GLY A 211 -12.25 20.58 -2.29
N ALA A 212 -12.05 21.89 -2.28
CA ALA A 212 -13.15 22.85 -2.09
C ALA A 212 -14.05 22.98 -3.33
N THR A 213 -13.54 22.63 -4.51
CA THR A 213 -14.28 22.72 -5.78
C THR A 213 -14.23 21.40 -6.55
N THR A 214 -14.78 21.38 -7.77
CA THR A 214 -14.73 20.22 -8.67
C THR A 214 -13.47 20.22 -9.56
N ALA A 215 -12.53 21.12 -9.28
CA ALA A 215 -11.31 21.26 -10.05
C ALA A 215 -10.29 20.19 -9.62
N PRO A 216 -9.69 19.42 -10.55
CA PRO A 216 -8.78 18.32 -10.21
C PRO A 216 -7.53 18.75 -9.41
N ASP A 217 -7.12 20.01 -9.51
CA ASP A 217 -5.99 20.57 -8.78
C ASP A 217 -6.27 20.79 -7.29
N ASP A 218 -7.53 20.73 -6.87
CA ASP A 218 -7.94 20.76 -5.46
C ASP A 218 -7.88 19.36 -4.80
N ASP A 219 -7.75 18.29 -5.59
CA ASP A 219 -7.87 16.92 -5.12
C ASP A 219 -6.53 16.38 -4.58
N SER A 220 -6.60 15.50 -3.60
CA SER A 220 -5.44 14.75 -3.10
C SER A 220 -5.73 13.26 -3.02
N GLU A 221 -4.74 12.43 -3.29
CA GLU A 221 -4.87 10.98 -3.23
C GLU A 221 -3.74 10.35 -2.43
N ALA A 222 -4.11 9.37 -1.61
CA ALA A 222 -3.16 8.44 -1.04
C ALA A 222 -3.48 7.01 -1.46
N ILE A 223 -2.47 6.28 -1.89
CA ILE A 223 -2.53 4.84 -2.13
C ILE A 223 -1.66 4.11 -1.13
N ILE A 224 -2.22 3.09 -0.50
CA ILE A 224 -1.52 2.33 0.51
C ILE A 224 -1.85 0.84 0.45
N SER A 225 -0.89 0.02 0.88
CA SER A 225 -1.11 -1.39 1.15
C SER A 225 -1.02 -1.69 2.65
N ASP A 226 -1.48 -2.88 3.03
CA ASP A 226 -0.99 -3.48 4.27
C ASP A 226 0.51 -3.83 4.13
N PRO A 227 1.24 -3.95 5.25
CA PRO A 227 2.63 -4.39 5.21
C PRO A 227 2.77 -5.84 4.70
N PHE A 228 3.56 -5.99 3.63
CA PHE A 228 3.93 -7.22 2.97
C PHE A 228 5.09 -7.95 3.65
N SER A 229 5.04 -9.27 3.61
CA SER A 229 6.25 -10.09 3.74
C SER A 229 6.95 -10.17 2.38
N VAL A 230 8.28 -10.21 2.40
CA VAL A 230 9.10 -10.28 1.17
C VAL A 230 9.71 -11.65 1.03
N SER A 231 9.66 -12.22 -0.17
CA SER A 231 10.33 -13.47 -0.51
C SER A 231 11.13 -13.34 -1.80
N LYS A 232 12.29 -13.98 -1.84
CA LYS A 232 13.10 -14.08 -3.06
C LYS A 232 12.51 -15.14 -3.99
N VAL A 233 12.54 -14.86 -5.30
CA VAL A 233 12.15 -15.84 -6.33
C VAL A 233 13.15 -16.99 -6.35
N ALA A 234 12.66 -18.23 -6.46
CA ALA A 234 13.52 -19.41 -6.50
C ALA A 234 14.30 -19.50 -7.82
N GLY A 235 15.52 -20.06 -7.76
CA GLY A 235 16.32 -20.36 -8.96
C GLY A 235 17.00 -19.15 -9.61
N LEU A 236 17.02 -17.98 -8.95
CA LEU A 236 17.83 -16.85 -9.40
C LEU A 236 19.32 -17.17 -9.34
N LEU A 237 20.09 -16.59 -10.26
CA LEU A 237 21.54 -16.74 -10.36
C LEU A 237 22.19 -15.38 -10.59
N GLY A 238 23.49 -15.27 -10.27
CA GLY A 238 24.30 -14.09 -10.58
C GLY A 238 23.77 -12.80 -9.95
N GLU A 239 23.70 -11.73 -10.75
CA GLU A 239 23.25 -10.41 -10.27
C GLU A 239 21.81 -10.40 -9.74
N PHE A 240 20.92 -11.22 -10.32
CA PHE A 240 19.52 -11.32 -9.87
C PHE A 240 19.43 -11.88 -8.45
N ASP A 241 20.18 -12.95 -8.15
CA ASP A 241 20.21 -13.55 -6.82
C ASP A 241 20.86 -12.62 -5.79
N GLY A 242 22.01 -12.04 -6.16
CA GLY A 242 22.76 -11.15 -5.29
C GLY A 242 21.97 -9.90 -4.90
N LEU A 243 21.28 -9.28 -5.86
CA LEU A 243 20.45 -8.10 -5.62
C LEU A 243 19.24 -8.42 -4.73
N ALA A 244 18.56 -9.55 -4.99
CA ALA A 244 17.45 -10.01 -4.15
C ALA A 244 17.89 -10.30 -2.71
N ASN A 245 19.04 -10.95 -2.52
CA ASN A 245 19.60 -11.21 -1.20
C ASN A 245 19.95 -9.89 -0.48
N ALA A 246 20.55 -8.94 -1.18
CA ALA A 246 20.90 -7.63 -0.61
C ALA A 246 19.66 -6.87 -0.11
N PHE A 247 18.58 -6.89 -0.89
CA PHE A 247 17.29 -6.33 -0.46
C PHE A 247 16.76 -7.03 0.80
N LEU A 248 16.77 -8.37 0.82
CA LEU A 248 16.29 -9.13 1.98
C LEU A 248 17.12 -8.89 3.25
N VAL A 249 18.43 -8.66 3.12
CA VAL A 249 19.29 -8.29 4.24
C VAL A 249 18.87 -6.93 4.83
N ASP A 250 18.57 -5.94 3.98
CA ASP A 250 18.10 -4.64 4.45
C ASP A 250 16.73 -4.73 5.14
N VAL A 251 15.80 -5.55 4.62
CA VAL A 251 14.48 -5.77 5.23
C VAL A 251 14.61 -6.50 6.58
N GLY A 252 15.44 -7.55 6.65
CA GLY A 252 15.58 -8.38 7.85
C GLY A 252 14.26 -9.03 8.28
N SER A 253 13.88 -8.86 9.54
CA SER A 253 12.60 -9.37 10.09
C SER A 253 11.43 -8.39 9.92
N ASN A 254 11.65 -7.24 9.30
CA ASN A 254 10.61 -6.24 9.07
C ASN A 254 9.74 -6.61 7.87
N LYS A 255 8.71 -5.80 7.63
CA LYS A 255 7.85 -5.89 6.46
C LYS A 255 8.10 -4.72 5.51
N VAL A 256 7.54 -4.79 4.32
CA VAL A 256 7.55 -3.68 3.36
C VAL A 256 6.13 -3.15 3.19
N GLN A 257 5.93 -1.84 3.19
CA GLN A 257 4.64 -1.24 2.89
C GLN A 257 4.75 -0.37 1.64
N LEU A 258 3.74 -0.47 0.78
CA LEU A 258 3.56 0.43 -0.36
C LEU A 258 2.81 1.67 0.12
N VAL A 259 3.36 2.84 -0.20
CA VAL A 259 2.71 4.13 0.05
C VAL A 259 2.97 5.05 -1.14
N SER A 260 1.92 5.69 -1.64
CA SER A 260 1.96 6.80 -2.59
C SER A 260 1.08 7.90 -2.04
N GLU A 261 1.54 9.14 -2.11
CA GLU A 261 0.82 10.33 -1.68
C GLU A 261 1.01 11.35 -2.80
N ASP A 262 -0.07 11.88 -3.35
CA ASP A 262 -0.02 12.87 -4.42
C ASP A 262 -1.05 13.97 -4.19
N ALA A 263 -0.69 15.18 -4.62
CA ALA A 263 -1.54 16.36 -4.55
C ALA A 263 -1.81 16.85 -5.97
N ALA A 264 -3.01 17.39 -6.23
CA ALA A 264 -3.48 17.74 -7.56
C ALA A 264 -3.55 16.52 -8.49
N VAL A 265 -4.37 15.54 -8.12
CA VAL A 265 -4.47 14.25 -8.79
C VAL A 265 -5.24 14.39 -10.09
N VAL A 266 -4.51 14.41 -11.20
CA VAL A 266 -5.08 14.36 -12.54
C VAL A 266 -4.69 13.03 -13.17
N PRO A 267 -5.66 12.22 -13.66
CA PRO A 267 -5.34 11.04 -14.44
C PRO A 267 -4.43 11.40 -15.63
N ASP A 268 -3.38 10.61 -15.83
CA ASP A 268 -2.43 10.79 -16.93
C ASP A 268 -3.10 10.54 -18.29
N ASP A 269 -4.06 9.62 -18.33
CA ASP A 269 -4.82 9.26 -19.52
C ASP A 269 -6.09 8.49 -19.16
N VAL A 270 -7.09 8.55 -20.05
CA VAL A 270 -8.30 7.74 -19.96
C VAL A 270 -8.51 7.04 -21.29
N PHE A 271 -8.39 5.72 -21.27
CA PHE A 271 -8.57 4.87 -22.44
C PHE A 271 -9.95 4.19 -22.42
N ILE A 272 -10.66 4.27 -23.54
CA ILE A 272 -11.97 3.66 -23.75
C ILE A 272 -11.96 2.91 -25.08
N ASP A 273 -12.09 1.59 -25.02
CA ASP A 273 -12.18 0.72 -26.20
C ASP A 273 -13.29 -0.32 -26.00
N PRO A 274 -14.38 -0.28 -26.79
CA PRO A 274 -15.47 -1.23 -26.66
C PRO A 274 -15.05 -2.72 -26.70
N SER A 275 -13.91 -3.04 -27.31
CA SER A 275 -13.39 -4.42 -27.39
C SER A 275 -12.96 -5.00 -26.03
N ILE A 276 -12.59 -4.16 -25.07
CA ILE A 276 -12.30 -4.59 -23.68
C ILE A 276 -13.55 -4.61 -22.78
N GLY A 277 -14.72 -4.24 -23.34
CA GLY A 277 -16.04 -4.41 -22.74
C GLY A 277 -16.13 -3.89 -21.29
N PRO A 278 -16.45 -4.76 -20.30
CA PRO A 278 -16.62 -4.38 -18.89
C PRO A 278 -15.36 -3.86 -18.20
N LEU A 279 -14.20 -3.93 -18.85
CA LEU A 279 -12.94 -3.40 -18.32
C LEU A 279 -12.79 -1.89 -18.58
N ASN A 280 -13.70 -1.28 -19.34
CA ASN A 280 -13.73 0.16 -19.53
C ASN A 280 -14.32 0.91 -18.31
N PRO A 281 -13.93 2.17 -18.09
CA PRO A 281 -12.75 2.82 -18.68
C PRO A 281 -11.47 2.28 -18.04
N VAL A 282 -10.33 2.43 -18.73
CA VAL A 282 -9.00 2.28 -18.14
C VAL A 282 -8.47 3.68 -17.83
N VAL A 283 -8.18 3.95 -16.57
CA VAL A 283 -7.71 5.24 -16.08
C VAL A 283 -6.26 5.07 -15.66
N SER A 284 -5.34 5.70 -16.38
CA SER A 284 -3.93 5.74 -16.00
C SER A 284 -3.70 6.81 -14.97
N ILE A 285 -2.93 6.47 -13.95
CA ILE A 285 -2.63 7.40 -12.87
C ILE A 285 -1.12 7.39 -12.61
N GLN A 286 -0.57 8.59 -12.55
CA GLN A 286 0.84 8.82 -12.22
C GLN A 286 1.00 8.63 -10.72
N PHE A 287 1.95 7.80 -10.27
CA PHE A 287 2.14 7.60 -8.83
C PHE A 287 3.61 7.71 -8.41
N PRO A 288 3.95 8.67 -7.53
CA PRO A 288 5.19 8.64 -6.77
C PRO A 288 5.11 7.53 -5.71
N LEU A 289 5.62 6.35 -6.05
CA LEU A 289 5.55 5.17 -5.21
C LEU A 289 6.70 5.11 -4.22
N GLN A 290 6.42 4.68 -3.00
CA GLN A 290 7.42 4.36 -1.99
C GLN A 290 7.24 2.91 -1.51
N LEU A 291 8.33 2.15 -1.53
CA LEU A 291 8.42 0.89 -0.78
C LEU A 291 9.20 1.18 0.51
N ARG A 292 8.51 1.10 1.65
CA ARG A 292 9.04 1.46 2.96
C ARG A 292 9.31 0.21 3.80
N ILE A 293 10.47 0.08 4.43
CA ILE A 293 10.69 -0.98 5.44
C ILE A 293 10.03 -0.55 6.74
N VAL A 294 9.08 -1.34 7.25
CA VAL A 294 8.25 -0.98 8.40
C VAL A 294 8.29 -2.08 9.46
N SER A 295 8.39 -1.67 10.73
CA SER A 295 8.28 -2.58 11.85
C SER A 295 6.82 -2.83 12.18
N THR A 296 6.38 -4.08 12.11
CA THR A 296 5.06 -4.50 12.61
C THR A 296 5.24 -5.27 13.92
N PRO A 297 4.54 -4.94 15.02
CA PRO A 297 4.64 -5.69 16.25
C PRO A 297 4.31 -7.17 15.99
N GLU A 298 5.17 -8.09 16.44
CA GLU A 298 4.83 -9.51 16.33
C GLU A 298 3.59 -9.82 17.19
N PRO A 299 2.62 -10.60 16.68
CA PRO A 299 1.46 -11.03 17.47
C PRO A 299 1.86 -11.72 18.79
N SER A 300 2.98 -12.43 18.79
CA SER A 300 3.58 -13.15 19.93
C SER A 300 3.99 -12.21 21.07
N VAL A 301 4.56 -11.04 20.75
CA VAL A 301 5.00 -10.02 21.72
C VAL A 301 3.80 -9.36 22.37
N THR A 302 2.76 -9.06 21.58
CA THR A 302 1.50 -8.49 22.07
C THR A 302 0.80 -9.45 23.03
N LEU A 303 0.71 -10.74 22.67
CA LEU A 303 0.15 -11.77 23.56
C LEU A 303 1.03 -12.03 24.79
N GLY A 304 2.36 -11.97 24.66
CA GLY A 304 3.30 -12.13 25.77
C GLY A 304 3.17 -11.01 26.80
N LEU A 305 3.03 -9.75 26.35
CA LEU A 305 2.81 -8.60 27.22
C LEU A 305 1.45 -8.66 27.93
N MET A 306 0.39 -9.09 27.23
CA MET A 306 -0.92 -9.35 27.87
C MET A 306 -0.81 -10.43 28.95
N SER A 307 -0.09 -11.51 28.66
CA SER A 307 0.12 -12.63 29.58
C SER A 307 0.88 -12.21 30.83
N LEU A 308 1.95 -11.42 30.69
CA LEU A 308 2.71 -10.85 31.82
C LEU A 308 1.86 -9.91 32.67
N GLY A 309 1.00 -9.09 32.04
CA GLY A 309 0.04 -8.25 32.75
C GLY A 309 -0.93 -9.04 33.61
N ILE A 310 -1.49 -10.13 33.08
CA ILE A 310 -2.40 -11.03 33.81
C ILE A 310 -1.68 -11.70 35.00
N ILE A 311 -0.46 -12.20 34.80
CA ILE A 311 0.33 -12.86 35.84
C ILE A 311 0.69 -11.89 36.97
N ALA A 312 1.11 -10.67 36.65
CA ALA A 312 1.47 -9.65 37.64
C ALA A 312 0.28 -9.28 38.54
N VAL A 313 -0.93 -9.19 37.97
CA VAL A 313 -2.18 -8.96 38.72
C VAL A 313 -2.51 -10.15 39.63
N GLY A 314 -2.38 -11.38 39.10
CA GLY A 314 -2.58 -12.60 39.88
C GLY A 314 -1.65 -12.73 41.09
N CYS A 315 -0.35 -12.42 40.91
CA CYS A 315 0.63 -12.44 42.00
C CYS A 315 0.35 -11.38 43.08
N ARG A 316 -0.11 -10.17 42.70
CA ARG A 316 -0.47 -9.12 43.66
C ARG A 316 -1.71 -9.48 44.48
N LEU A 317 -2.72 -10.08 43.88
CA LEU A 317 -3.93 -10.55 44.58
C LEU A 317 -3.60 -11.66 45.59
N LYS A 318 -2.79 -12.64 45.18
CA LYS A 318 -2.35 -13.74 46.06
C LYS A 318 -1.57 -13.25 47.29
N ASN A 319 -0.69 -12.26 47.11
CA ASN A 319 0.09 -11.68 48.22
C ASN A 319 -0.74 -10.81 49.17
N LYS A 320 -1.91 -10.32 48.73
CA LYS A 320 -2.82 -9.54 49.57
C LYS A 320 -3.72 -10.44 50.42
N ILE A 321 -4.24 -11.53 49.85
CA ILE A 321 -5.05 -12.54 50.55
C ILE A 321 -4.24 -13.25 51.64
N ARG A 322 -2.92 -13.42 51.44
CA ARG A 322 -2.04 -14.09 52.42
C ARG A 322 -1.63 -13.20 53.61
N LYS A 323 -1.99 -11.91 53.58
CA LYS A 323 -1.71 -10.92 54.63
C LYS A 323 -2.97 -10.53 55.43
N GLU A 324 -4.11 -11.10 55.08
CA GLU A 324 -5.35 -11.11 55.86
C GLU A 324 -5.46 -12.47 56.57
#